data_AF-A0A168G0T6-F1
#
_entry.id   AF-A0A168G0T6-F1
#
_cell.length_a   1.000
_cell.length_b   1.000
_cell.length_c   1.000
_cell.angle_alpha   90.00
_cell.angle_beta   90.00
_cell.angle_gamma   90.00
#
_symmetry.space_group_name_H-M   'P 1'
#
loop_
_entity.id
_entity.type
_entity.pdbx_description
1 polymer ?
#
loop_
_entity_poly.entity_id
_entity_poly.type
_entity_poly.pdbx_seq_one_letter_code
_entity_poly.pdbx_strand_id
1 'polypeptide(L)'
;MSTSVDRPGTLELPERALLFHIGLMKTGTTSLQNAASALRPELLAQGVRYPGRNVNHRSAVNDFMGHSWGWGTQPVAGAWAKLRREIDRDTDNRIWVCHEFGANADDATAARWHEELGERAHVVVTLRSYGSLLPSVWQQTTKEGDLWPFETWLAGMLADSPPEDLRPFTDRHDQGRVVTRWAEAFGPENVTVVVVDKSTPTVLFDAFESMLGLAPGLLGTARLDGKASNRGMSVEEAEFHRVLNLTLREQLTWLEYCKWFRDTASTSLLRRRAPGPHDTRLVLPTWAAERAHERSLGHVEQIRASGVRVVGDLGLLTARVPSQDDPAMTAAVVPIDAAAEALLGVMRQGRRDEARLEAARAELEQVRAELDALKKKKARTVEKASGRELAHELGARVSRRLHRD
;
A
#
# COMPACT_ATOMS: atom_id res chain seq x y z
N MET A 1 -2.12 -3.25 40.34
CA MET A 1 -1.02 -4.21 40.09
C MET A 1 -0.26 -3.70 38.88
N SER A 2 1.02 -3.36 39.08
CA SER A 2 1.84 -2.60 38.13
C SER A 2 2.08 -3.38 36.85
N THR A 3 1.63 -2.84 35.72
CA THR A 3 2.00 -3.32 34.38
C THR A 3 3.49 -3.08 34.19
N SER A 4 4.22 -4.15 33.91
CA SER A 4 5.64 -4.11 33.54
C SER A 4 5.78 -3.34 32.23
N VAL A 5 6.36 -2.14 32.30
CA VAL A 5 6.89 -1.45 31.13
C VAL A 5 8.18 -2.19 30.76
N ASP A 6 8.13 -2.92 29.66
CA ASP A 6 9.30 -3.64 29.15
C ASP A 6 10.43 -2.64 28.86
N ARG A 7 11.64 -2.94 29.35
CA ARG A 7 12.81 -2.07 29.20
C ARG A 7 13.23 -2.02 27.72
N PRO A 8 13.82 -0.90 27.24
CA PRO A 8 14.25 -0.71 25.84
C PRO A 8 15.43 -1.61 25.38
N GLY A 9 15.64 -2.78 25.99
CA GLY A 9 16.64 -3.77 25.58
C GLY A 9 16.06 -5.13 25.12
N THR A 10 14.74 -5.31 25.08
CA THR A 10 14.09 -6.61 24.77
C THR A 10 13.30 -6.64 23.46
N LEU A 11 13.28 -5.55 22.69
CA LEU A 11 12.48 -5.47 21.46
C LEU A 11 13.27 -5.84 20.19
N GLU A 12 14.61 -5.75 20.22
CA GLU A 12 15.44 -6.11 19.08
C GLU A 12 15.26 -7.58 18.71
N LEU A 13 14.95 -7.84 17.45
CA LEU A 13 14.75 -9.18 16.94
C LEU A 13 16.08 -9.92 16.82
N PRO A 14 16.09 -11.27 16.81
CA PRO A 14 17.29 -12.05 16.55
C PRO A 14 18.04 -11.59 15.30
N GLU A 15 19.34 -11.87 15.25
CA GLU A 15 20.10 -11.71 14.02
C GLU A 15 19.41 -12.45 12.88
N ARG A 16 19.48 -11.86 11.70
CA ARG A 16 18.85 -12.33 10.48
C ARG A 16 17.32 -12.32 10.49
N ALA A 17 16.58 -12.17 11.59
CA ALA A 17 15.10 -12.24 11.65
C ALA A 17 14.33 -11.63 10.45
N LEU A 18 13.19 -12.22 10.09
CA LEU A 18 12.27 -11.66 9.09
C LEU A 18 11.13 -10.94 9.79
N LEU A 19 11.10 -9.61 9.72
CA LEU A 19 9.98 -8.81 10.20
C LEU A 19 8.95 -8.62 9.09
N PHE A 20 7.75 -9.17 9.27
CA PHE A 20 6.59 -8.94 8.41
C PHE A 20 5.63 -7.94 9.04
N HIS A 21 5.59 -6.72 8.49
CA HIS A 21 4.60 -5.72 8.87
C HIS A 21 3.32 -5.86 8.05
N ILE A 22 2.24 -6.20 8.75
CA ILE A 22 0.96 -6.56 8.15
C ILE A 22 -0.11 -5.47 8.25
N GLY A 23 0.25 -4.24 8.63
CA GLY A 23 -0.71 -3.14 8.77
C GLY A 23 -1.11 -2.93 10.22
N LEU A 24 -2.25 -2.32 10.52
CA LEU A 24 -3.42 -2.16 9.65
C LEU A 24 -3.37 -0.96 8.70
N MET A 25 -4.30 -0.90 7.74
CA MET A 25 -4.52 0.32 6.95
C MET A 25 -4.73 1.54 7.85
N LYS A 26 -4.19 2.69 7.42
CA LYS A 26 -4.30 3.98 8.13
C LYS A 26 -3.64 4.03 9.52
N THR A 27 -2.66 3.17 9.77
CA THR A 27 -1.84 3.14 11.00
C THR A 27 -0.38 3.54 10.78
N GLY A 28 -0.09 4.29 9.70
CA GLY A 28 1.25 4.82 9.41
C GLY A 28 2.12 3.95 8.48
N THR A 29 1.54 2.92 7.87
CA THR A 29 2.20 2.02 6.90
C THR A 29 2.88 2.77 5.76
N THR A 30 2.22 3.78 5.20
CA THR A 30 2.78 4.59 4.11
C THR A 30 4.06 5.34 4.52
N SER A 31 4.14 5.83 5.76
CA SER A 31 5.35 6.52 6.25
C SER A 31 6.52 5.56 6.37
N LEU A 32 6.29 4.37 6.94
CA LEU A 32 7.30 3.32 7.06
C LEU A 32 7.78 2.84 5.68
N GLN A 33 6.87 2.57 4.77
CA GLN A 33 7.19 2.10 3.41
C GLN A 33 8.04 3.13 2.65
N ASN A 34 7.67 4.41 2.70
CA ASN A 34 8.47 5.46 2.07
C ASN A 34 9.84 5.62 2.73
N ALA A 35 9.93 5.59 4.06
CA ALA A 35 11.20 5.68 4.77
C ALA A 35 12.12 4.50 4.43
N ALA A 36 11.60 3.29 4.51
CA ALA A 36 12.35 2.08 4.19
C ALA A 36 12.82 2.05 2.73
N SER A 37 11.95 2.49 1.82
CA SER A 37 12.28 2.57 0.40
C SER A 37 13.37 3.60 0.11
N ALA A 38 13.31 4.77 0.76
CA ALA A 38 14.26 5.85 0.58
C ALA A 38 15.64 5.56 1.19
N LEU A 39 15.66 4.84 2.32
CA LEU A 39 16.86 4.58 3.12
C LEU A 39 17.43 3.17 2.90
N ARG A 40 17.15 2.53 1.75
CA ARG A 40 17.64 1.16 1.47
C ARG A 40 19.16 0.99 1.68
N PRO A 41 20.03 1.90 1.19
CA PRO A 41 21.47 1.79 1.42
C PRO A 41 21.84 1.87 2.92
N GLU A 42 21.23 2.79 3.65
CA GLU A 42 21.48 3.03 5.07
C GLU A 42 20.99 1.88 5.95
N LEU A 43 19.81 1.32 5.63
CA LEU A 43 19.30 0.11 6.26
C LEU A 43 20.25 -1.08 6.06
N LEU A 44 20.72 -1.29 4.83
CA LEU A 44 21.62 -2.40 4.53
C LEU A 44 22.97 -2.25 5.24
N ALA A 45 23.48 -1.02 5.34
CA ALA A 45 24.70 -0.74 6.10
C ALA A 45 24.57 -1.03 7.61
N GLN A 46 23.34 -1.09 8.14
CA GLN A 46 23.01 -1.43 9.53
C GLN A 46 22.45 -2.85 9.67
N GLY A 47 22.68 -3.73 8.69
CA GLY A 47 22.29 -5.14 8.81
C GLY A 47 20.83 -5.43 8.49
N VAL A 48 20.12 -4.53 7.78
CA VAL A 48 18.69 -4.67 7.44
C VAL A 48 18.47 -4.56 5.93
N ARG A 49 17.94 -5.60 5.31
CA ARG A 49 17.49 -5.56 3.91
C ARG A 49 16.00 -5.26 3.83
N TYR A 50 15.66 -4.23 3.05
CA TYR A 50 14.30 -3.97 2.56
C TYR A 50 14.22 -4.39 1.08
N PRO A 51 13.76 -5.63 0.78
CA PRO A 51 13.95 -6.25 -0.52
C PRO A 51 13.14 -5.59 -1.65
N GLY A 52 13.52 -5.90 -2.88
CA GLY A 52 12.87 -5.35 -4.07
C GLY A 52 13.18 -3.87 -4.33
N ARG A 53 12.47 -3.29 -5.31
CA ARG A 53 12.73 -1.94 -5.82
C ARG A 53 11.55 -0.98 -5.67
N ASN A 54 10.37 -1.51 -5.34
CA ASN A 54 9.15 -0.72 -5.20
C ASN A 54 9.10 -0.06 -3.82
N VAL A 55 8.28 0.97 -3.66
CA VAL A 55 8.10 1.62 -2.35
C VAL A 55 7.62 0.65 -1.27
N ASN A 56 6.86 -0.38 -1.65
CA ASN A 56 6.33 -1.39 -0.74
C ASN A 56 6.23 -2.77 -1.39
N HIS A 57 5.73 -3.75 -0.63
CA HIS A 57 5.64 -5.15 -1.02
C HIS A 57 4.25 -5.58 -1.51
N ARG A 58 3.40 -4.63 -1.95
CA ARG A 58 2.00 -4.90 -2.35
C ARG A 58 1.87 -6.05 -3.33
N SER A 59 2.62 -6.03 -4.43
CA SER A 59 2.53 -7.04 -5.49
C SER A 59 2.82 -8.43 -4.98
N ALA A 60 3.85 -8.56 -4.13
CA ALA A 60 4.26 -9.85 -3.58
C ALA A 60 3.24 -10.37 -2.58
N VAL A 61 2.76 -9.51 -1.67
CA VAL A 61 1.75 -9.88 -0.67
C VAL A 61 0.41 -10.26 -1.35
N ASN A 62 -0.03 -9.49 -2.35
CA ASN A 62 -1.23 -9.83 -3.13
C ASN A 62 -1.11 -11.12 -3.92
N ASP A 63 0.04 -11.36 -4.56
CA ASP A 63 0.31 -12.60 -5.29
C ASP A 63 0.21 -13.82 -4.36
N PHE A 64 0.79 -13.76 -3.16
CA PHE A 64 0.69 -14.84 -2.19
C PHE A 64 -0.74 -15.11 -1.70
N MET A 65 -1.50 -14.04 -1.44
CA MET A 65 -2.88 -14.11 -0.96
C MET A 65 -3.91 -14.37 -2.08
N GLY A 66 -3.51 -14.33 -3.35
CA GLY A 66 -4.44 -14.41 -4.48
C GLY A 66 -5.34 -13.18 -4.64
N HIS A 67 -4.96 -12.04 -4.07
CA HIS A 67 -5.77 -10.81 -4.09
C HIS A 67 -5.48 -9.97 -5.33
N SER A 68 -6.54 -9.45 -5.95
CA SER A 68 -6.44 -8.53 -7.08
C SER A 68 -5.81 -7.19 -6.68
N TRP A 69 -5.33 -6.43 -7.67
CA TRP A 69 -4.84 -5.07 -7.43
C TRP A 69 -5.97 -4.05 -7.29
N GLY A 70 -7.13 -4.35 -7.88
CA GLY A 70 -8.34 -3.55 -7.94
C GLY A 70 -9.40 -4.28 -8.75
N TRP A 71 -10.57 -3.68 -8.97
CA TRP A 71 -11.67 -4.37 -9.66
C TRP A 71 -11.25 -4.83 -11.06
N GLY A 72 -11.68 -6.05 -11.42
CA GLY A 72 -11.38 -6.63 -12.74
C GLY A 72 -9.90 -6.91 -13.02
N THR A 73 -9.02 -6.84 -12.01
CA THR A 73 -7.59 -7.17 -12.17
C THR A 73 -7.24 -8.52 -11.53
N GLN A 74 -6.06 -9.04 -11.88
CA GLN A 74 -5.47 -10.22 -11.28
C GLN A 74 -4.20 -9.83 -10.49
N PRO A 75 -3.77 -10.63 -9.50
CA PRO A 75 -2.46 -10.47 -8.90
C PRO A 75 -1.33 -10.55 -9.93
N VAL A 76 -0.19 -9.94 -9.62
CA VAL A 76 1.01 -10.02 -10.47
C VAL A 76 1.69 -11.36 -10.23
N ALA A 77 1.36 -12.34 -11.06
CA ALA A 77 1.83 -13.71 -10.93
C ALA A 77 3.36 -13.80 -10.75
N GLY A 78 3.80 -14.49 -9.68
CA GLY A 78 5.20 -14.73 -9.38
C GLY A 78 5.94 -13.55 -8.73
N ALA A 79 5.22 -12.48 -8.37
CA ALA A 79 5.78 -11.36 -7.61
C ALA A 79 6.29 -11.82 -6.23
N TRP A 80 5.58 -12.71 -5.54
CA TRP A 80 6.03 -13.29 -4.28
C TRP A 80 7.28 -14.13 -4.50
N ALA A 81 7.24 -15.09 -5.43
CA ALA A 81 8.38 -15.97 -5.72
C ALA A 81 9.65 -15.20 -6.11
N LYS A 82 9.50 -14.05 -6.81
CA LYS A 82 10.63 -13.17 -7.13
C LYS A 82 11.22 -12.50 -5.89
N LEU A 83 10.37 -11.95 -5.02
CA LEU A 83 10.81 -11.35 -3.77
C LEU A 83 11.46 -12.40 -2.86
N ARG A 84 10.85 -13.58 -2.76
CA ARG A 84 11.32 -14.71 -1.96
C ARG A 84 12.75 -15.14 -2.33
N ARG A 85 13.06 -15.24 -3.64
CA ARG A 85 14.43 -15.52 -4.09
C ARG A 85 15.45 -14.46 -3.69
N GLU A 86 15.04 -13.21 -3.51
CA GLU A 86 15.92 -12.16 -3.00
C GLU A 86 16.12 -12.31 -1.48
N ILE A 87 15.06 -12.63 -0.75
CA ILE A 87 15.09 -12.92 0.69
C ILE A 87 16.02 -14.10 0.99
N ASP A 88 15.87 -15.22 0.27
CA ASP A 88 16.66 -16.44 0.52
C ASP A 88 18.15 -16.29 0.18
N ARG A 89 18.52 -15.31 -0.67
CA ARG A 89 19.91 -15.03 -1.01
C ARG A 89 20.63 -14.21 0.05
N ASP A 90 19.91 -13.56 0.95
CA ASP A 90 20.48 -12.79 2.03
C ASP A 90 20.52 -13.62 3.32
N THR A 91 21.71 -14.11 3.64
CA THR A 91 21.94 -14.94 4.82
C THR A 91 22.46 -14.16 6.01
N ASP A 92 22.65 -12.86 5.90
CA ASP A 92 23.45 -12.09 6.86
C ASP A 92 22.60 -11.02 7.55
N ASN A 93 21.59 -10.48 6.85
CA ASN A 93 20.81 -9.34 7.31
C ASN A 93 19.44 -9.75 7.86
N ARG A 94 18.89 -8.91 8.75
CA ARG A 94 17.46 -8.92 9.04
C ARG A 94 16.69 -8.50 7.79
N ILE A 95 15.52 -9.09 7.58
CA ILE A 95 14.69 -8.85 6.41
C ILE A 95 13.43 -8.11 6.84
N TRP A 96 13.11 -7.00 6.19
CA TRP A 96 11.89 -6.27 6.46
C TRP A 96 10.93 -6.31 5.26
N VAL A 97 9.85 -7.07 5.41
CA VAL A 97 8.72 -7.11 4.47
C VAL A 97 7.58 -6.28 5.04
N CYS A 98 6.96 -5.44 4.22
CA CYS A 98 5.97 -4.47 4.68
C CYS A 98 4.87 -4.27 3.64
N HIS A 99 3.67 -4.71 3.99
CA HIS A 99 2.44 -4.29 3.35
C HIS A 99 1.22 -4.63 4.21
N GLU A 100 0.33 -3.67 4.40
CA GLU A 100 -0.83 -3.76 5.27
C GLU A 100 -1.91 -4.77 4.85
N PHE A 101 -1.82 -5.30 3.64
CA PHE A 101 -2.78 -6.30 3.18
C PHE A 101 -2.54 -7.66 3.80
N GLY A 102 -1.42 -7.89 4.50
CA GLY A 102 -1.27 -9.06 5.34
C GLY A 102 -2.41 -9.21 6.35
N ALA A 103 -2.96 -8.10 6.88
CA ALA A 103 -4.12 -8.14 7.76
C ALA A 103 -5.40 -8.71 7.14
N ASN A 104 -5.48 -8.84 5.82
CA ASN A 104 -6.62 -9.47 5.14
C ASN A 104 -6.55 -11.01 5.17
N ALA A 105 -5.46 -11.61 5.68
CA ALA A 105 -5.35 -13.05 5.78
C ALA A 105 -6.44 -13.60 6.72
N ASP A 106 -7.11 -14.66 6.27
CA ASP A 106 -7.88 -15.56 7.11
C ASP A 106 -6.93 -16.53 7.85
N ASP A 107 -7.51 -17.40 8.69
CA ASP A 107 -6.73 -18.30 9.55
C ASP A 107 -5.85 -19.25 8.72
N ALA A 108 -6.40 -19.79 7.61
CA ALA A 108 -5.68 -20.67 6.70
C ALA A 108 -4.52 -19.95 5.98
N THR A 109 -4.74 -18.70 5.56
CA THR A 109 -3.73 -17.89 4.89
C THR A 109 -2.64 -17.44 5.86
N ALA A 110 -2.98 -17.16 7.13
CA ALA A 110 -1.98 -16.86 8.16
C ALA A 110 -1.07 -18.07 8.45
N ALA A 111 -1.64 -19.28 8.53
CA ALA A 111 -0.87 -20.52 8.64
C ALA A 111 0.05 -20.74 7.43
N ARG A 112 -0.45 -20.51 6.21
CA ARG A 112 0.39 -20.55 5.00
C ARG A 112 1.52 -19.52 5.02
N TRP A 113 1.27 -18.31 5.54
CA TRP A 113 2.33 -17.31 5.72
C TRP A 113 3.40 -17.78 6.70
N HIS A 114 3.03 -18.46 7.78
CA HIS A 114 3.98 -19.05 8.72
C HIS A 114 4.85 -20.13 8.04
N GLU A 115 4.22 -21.06 7.31
CA GLU A 115 4.93 -22.08 6.51
C GLU A 115 5.89 -21.46 5.49
N GLU A 116 5.44 -20.40 4.82
CA GLU A 116 6.23 -19.70 3.81
C GLU A 116 7.41 -18.94 4.42
N LEU A 117 7.19 -18.16 5.48
CA LEU A 117 8.23 -17.28 6.04
C LEU A 117 9.20 -18.01 6.99
N GLY A 118 8.77 -19.14 7.55
CA GLY A 118 9.56 -20.00 8.44
C GLY A 118 9.72 -19.45 9.86
N GLU A 119 10.42 -20.21 10.71
CA GLU A 119 10.52 -20.00 12.17
C GLU A 119 11.19 -18.69 12.60
N ARG A 120 11.99 -18.09 11.71
CA ARG A 120 12.67 -16.80 11.91
C ARG A 120 11.75 -15.58 11.71
N ALA A 121 10.48 -15.82 11.40
CA ALA A 121 9.54 -14.78 11.06
C ALA A 121 8.88 -14.20 12.32
N HIS A 122 8.91 -12.87 12.41
CA HIS A 122 8.19 -12.09 13.40
C HIS A 122 7.18 -11.22 12.68
N VAL A 123 6.01 -11.04 13.30
CA VAL A 123 4.92 -10.25 12.73
C VAL A 123 4.75 -9.00 13.56
N VAL A 124 4.65 -7.85 12.91
CA VAL A 124 4.25 -6.61 13.56
C VAL A 124 2.91 -6.12 13.05
N VAL A 125 2.03 -5.78 14.00
CA VAL A 125 0.71 -5.20 13.76
C VAL A 125 0.67 -3.81 14.38
N THR A 126 0.56 -2.78 13.55
CA THR A 126 0.33 -1.39 13.96
C THR A 126 -1.17 -1.12 14.11
N LEU A 127 -1.58 -0.62 15.26
CA LEU A 127 -2.98 -0.40 15.64
C LEU A 127 -3.22 1.05 16.08
N ARG A 128 -4.47 1.52 16.01
CA ARG A 128 -4.87 2.87 16.48
C ARG A 128 -6.33 2.88 16.93
N SER A 129 -6.77 3.96 17.58
CA SER A 129 -8.17 4.18 17.98
C SER A 129 -9.16 3.77 16.86
N TYR A 130 -10.00 2.77 17.17
CA TYR A 130 -10.94 2.17 16.22
C TYR A 130 -11.98 3.19 15.75
N GLY A 131 -12.55 3.99 16.67
CA GLY A 131 -13.46 5.08 16.30
C GLY A 131 -12.79 6.10 15.38
N SER A 132 -11.53 6.47 15.64
CA SER A 132 -10.83 7.47 14.80
C SER A 132 -10.45 6.94 13.42
N LEU A 133 -10.39 5.61 13.29
CA LEU A 133 -10.00 4.89 12.08
C LEU A 133 -11.15 4.84 11.07
N LEU A 134 -12.40 4.65 11.51
CA LEU A 134 -13.56 4.43 10.64
C LEU A 134 -13.75 5.49 9.55
N PRO A 135 -13.76 6.81 9.84
CA PRO A 135 -13.91 7.82 8.79
C PRO A 135 -12.75 7.80 7.79
N SER A 136 -11.55 7.44 8.26
CA SER A 136 -10.37 7.36 7.41
C SER A 136 -10.34 6.11 6.53
N VAL A 137 -10.93 5.00 6.98
CA VAL A 137 -11.09 3.79 6.19
C VAL A 137 -12.10 4.04 5.08
N TRP A 138 -13.28 4.55 5.42
CA TRP A 138 -14.31 4.88 4.42
C TRP A 138 -13.77 5.83 3.34
N GLN A 139 -13.12 6.92 3.72
CA GLN A 139 -12.52 7.84 2.75
C GLN A 139 -11.45 7.19 1.87
N GLN A 140 -10.70 6.23 2.40
CA GLN A 140 -9.70 5.52 1.61
C GLN A 140 -10.37 4.61 0.58
N THR A 141 -11.42 3.91 0.98
CA THR A 141 -12.13 2.99 0.09
C THR A 141 -12.95 3.75 -0.97
N THR A 142 -13.49 4.92 -0.62
CA THR A 142 -14.07 5.85 -1.62
C THR A 142 -13.04 6.29 -2.66
N LYS A 143 -11.78 6.55 -2.30
CA LYS A 143 -10.70 6.84 -3.28
C LYS A 143 -10.29 5.63 -4.10
N GLU A 144 -10.63 4.43 -3.62
CA GLU A 144 -10.41 3.15 -4.29
C GLU A 144 -11.64 2.69 -5.09
N GLY A 145 -12.65 3.56 -5.27
CA GLY A 145 -13.79 3.32 -6.15
C GLY A 145 -15.03 2.73 -5.48
N ASP A 146 -15.10 2.68 -4.15
CA ASP A 146 -16.30 2.23 -3.45
C ASP A 146 -17.44 3.24 -3.48
N LEU A 147 -18.66 2.69 -3.38
CA LEU A 147 -19.92 3.37 -3.69
C LEU A 147 -20.76 3.67 -2.45
N TRP A 148 -20.36 3.13 -1.29
CA TRP A 148 -21.13 3.17 -0.05
C TRP A 148 -21.27 4.61 0.47
N PRO A 149 -22.50 5.11 0.72
CA PRO A 149 -22.71 6.29 1.55
C PRO A 149 -22.12 6.07 2.95
N PHE A 150 -21.62 7.14 3.58
CA PHE A 150 -20.87 7.00 4.84
C PHE A 150 -21.71 6.37 5.96
N GLU A 151 -22.95 6.83 6.13
CA GLU A 151 -23.84 6.30 7.18
C GLU A 151 -24.16 4.82 6.98
N THR A 152 -24.54 4.43 5.76
CA THR A 152 -24.81 3.02 5.42
C THR A 152 -23.57 2.15 5.63
N TRP A 153 -22.39 2.67 5.26
CA TRP A 153 -21.13 1.99 5.50
C TRP A 153 -20.84 1.81 7.00
N LEU A 154 -21.05 2.84 7.82
CA LEU A 154 -20.88 2.76 9.27
C LEU A 154 -21.81 1.72 9.89
N ALA A 155 -23.09 1.73 9.50
CA ALA A 155 -24.09 0.80 10.01
C ALA A 155 -23.68 -0.65 9.71
N GLY A 156 -23.21 -0.92 8.49
CA GLY A 156 -22.71 -2.24 8.10
C GLY A 156 -21.41 -2.64 8.79
N MET A 157 -20.45 -1.72 8.92
CA MET A 157 -19.17 -1.96 9.61
C MET A 157 -19.35 -2.26 11.11
N LEU A 158 -20.37 -1.67 11.73
CA LEU A 158 -20.64 -1.77 13.17
C LEU A 158 -21.78 -2.75 13.51
N ALA A 159 -22.37 -3.41 12.51
CA ALA A 159 -23.37 -4.46 12.70
C ALA A 159 -22.73 -5.74 13.24
N ASP A 160 -23.41 -6.43 14.16
CA ASP A 160 -22.94 -7.72 14.70
C ASP A 160 -22.86 -8.80 13.61
N SER A 161 -23.65 -8.65 12.55
CA SER A 161 -23.59 -9.46 11.34
C SER A 161 -23.46 -8.53 10.13
N PRO A 162 -22.22 -8.20 9.71
CA PRO A 162 -22.00 -7.29 8.59
C PRO A 162 -22.48 -7.92 7.27
N PRO A 163 -22.96 -7.10 6.31
CA PRO A 163 -23.22 -7.55 4.94
C PRO A 163 -21.98 -8.21 4.32
N GLU A 164 -22.19 -9.20 3.44
CA GLU A 164 -21.11 -9.97 2.79
C GLU A 164 -20.08 -9.05 2.11
N ASP A 165 -20.56 -8.05 1.36
CA ASP A 165 -19.71 -7.07 0.65
C ASP A 165 -18.88 -6.18 1.59
N LEU A 166 -19.26 -6.11 2.87
CA LEU A 166 -18.51 -5.36 3.89
C LEU A 166 -17.56 -6.23 4.72
N ARG A 167 -17.67 -7.57 4.64
CA ARG A 167 -16.79 -8.50 5.40
C ARG A 167 -15.31 -8.25 5.20
N PRO A 168 -14.80 -8.03 3.97
CA PRO A 168 -13.37 -7.75 3.78
C PRO A 168 -12.90 -6.50 4.55
N PHE A 169 -13.79 -5.53 4.78
CA PHE A 169 -13.48 -4.33 5.56
C PHE A 169 -13.62 -4.56 7.06
N THR A 170 -14.62 -5.30 7.53
CA THR A 170 -14.76 -5.61 8.95
C THR A 170 -13.63 -6.50 9.42
N ASP A 171 -13.33 -7.56 8.69
CA ASP A 171 -12.42 -8.62 9.13
C ASP A 171 -10.98 -8.12 9.24
N ARG A 172 -10.54 -7.27 8.29
CA ARG A 172 -9.20 -6.67 8.32
C ARG A 172 -9.03 -5.54 9.35
N HIS A 173 -10.14 -5.03 9.90
CA HIS A 173 -10.12 -3.94 10.89
C HIS A 173 -10.62 -4.37 12.28
N ASP A 174 -11.05 -5.61 12.44
CA ASP A 174 -11.21 -6.25 13.74
C ASP A 174 -9.80 -6.46 14.34
N GLN A 175 -9.37 -5.47 15.11
CA GLN A 175 -8.00 -5.41 15.62
C GLN A 175 -7.69 -6.57 16.57
N GLY A 176 -8.70 -7.03 17.31
CA GLY A 176 -8.54 -8.16 18.21
C GLY A 176 -8.43 -9.47 17.45
N ARG A 177 -9.36 -9.75 16.52
CA ARG A 177 -9.33 -10.99 15.73
C ARG A 177 -8.08 -11.10 14.85
N VAL A 178 -7.65 -9.99 14.23
CA VAL A 178 -6.39 -9.97 13.47
C VAL A 178 -5.22 -10.36 14.37
N VAL A 179 -5.06 -9.72 15.54
CA VAL A 179 -3.94 -10.05 16.43
C VAL A 179 -4.00 -11.49 16.91
N THR A 180 -5.17 -11.97 17.34
CA THR A 180 -5.37 -13.36 17.77
C THR A 180 -4.99 -14.35 16.67
N ARG A 181 -5.47 -14.16 15.44
CA ARG A 181 -5.15 -15.02 14.29
C ARG A 181 -3.66 -15.15 14.05
N TRP A 182 -2.96 -14.02 14.06
CA TRP A 182 -1.52 -14.01 13.80
C TRP A 182 -0.72 -14.57 14.98
N ALA A 183 -1.19 -14.39 16.22
CA ALA A 183 -0.60 -15.02 17.40
C ALA A 183 -0.78 -16.54 17.40
N GLU A 184 -1.96 -17.04 16.97
CA GLU A 184 -2.23 -18.48 16.81
C GLU A 184 -1.32 -19.11 15.74
N ALA A 185 -1.04 -18.40 14.65
CA ALA A 185 -0.23 -18.90 13.54
C ALA A 185 1.30 -18.84 13.79
N PHE A 186 1.80 -17.78 14.45
CA PHE A 186 3.25 -17.53 14.61
C PHE A 186 3.77 -17.76 16.04
N GLY A 187 2.88 -17.95 17.01
CA GLY A 187 3.21 -17.88 18.43
C GLY A 187 3.22 -16.43 18.94
N PRO A 188 2.64 -16.15 20.12
CA PRO A 188 2.51 -14.79 20.64
C PRO A 188 3.86 -14.08 20.88
N GLU A 189 4.92 -14.82 21.19
CA GLU A 189 6.28 -14.32 21.33
C GLU A 189 6.87 -13.74 20.04
N ASN A 190 6.34 -14.16 18.89
CA ASN A 190 6.75 -13.71 17.56
C ASN A 190 5.84 -12.63 16.99
N VAL A 191 4.81 -12.20 17.72
CA VAL A 191 3.90 -11.13 17.32
C VAL A 191 4.08 -9.91 18.21
N THR A 192 4.25 -8.75 17.60
CA THR A 192 4.34 -7.46 18.29
C THR A 192 3.24 -6.52 17.81
N VAL A 193 2.48 -5.97 18.75
CA VAL A 193 1.51 -4.91 18.51
C VAL A 193 2.16 -3.56 18.80
N VAL A 194 2.07 -2.61 17.86
CA VAL A 194 2.51 -1.23 18.05
C VAL A 194 1.29 -0.31 18.02
N VAL A 195 0.95 0.30 19.15
CA VAL A 195 -0.17 1.24 19.23
C VAL A 195 0.30 2.64 18.86
N VAL A 196 -0.25 3.18 17.77
CA VAL A 196 0.06 4.53 17.27
C VAL A 196 -1.04 5.52 17.60
N ASP A 197 -0.64 6.71 18.02
CA ASP A 197 -1.53 7.85 18.22
C ASP A 197 -0.86 9.16 17.78
N LYS A 198 -1.67 10.18 17.49
CA LYS A 198 -1.18 11.50 17.09
C LYS A 198 -0.38 12.19 18.20
N SER A 199 -0.65 11.88 19.47
CA SER A 199 0.09 12.41 20.61
C SER A 199 1.48 11.81 20.78
N THR A 200 1.74 10.66 20.15
CA THR A 200 3.01 9.91 20.24
C THR A 200 3.58 9.59 18.85
N PRO A 201 3.86 10.61 18.01
CA PRO A 201 4.16 10.42 16.58
C PRO A 201 5.46 9.67 16.32
N THR A 202 6.39 9.62 17.28
CA THR A 202 7.68 8.93 17.14
C THR A 202 7.60 7.43 17.37
N VAL A 203 6.62 6.95 18.17
CA VAL A 203 6.52 5.54 18.61
C VAL A 203 6.55 4.56 17.44
N LEU A 204 5.95 4.93 16.30
CA LEU A 204 5.95 4.08 15.12
C LEU A 204 7.37 3.84 14.58
N PHE A 205 8.19 4.88 14.47
CA PHE A 205 9.57 4.72 13.97
C PHE A 205 10.46 4.13 15.05
N ASP A 206 10.35 4.59 16.29
CA ASP A 206 11.14 4.10 17.43
C ASP A 206 10.96 2.59 17.62
N ALA A 207 9.73 2.07 17.49
CA ALA A 207 9.44 0.64 17.60
C ALA A 207 10.09 -0.18 16.47
N PHE A 208 10.03 0.30 15.23
CA PHE A 208 10.62 -0.39 14.09
C PHE A 208 12.14 -0.33 14.11
N GLU A 209 12.72 0.81 14.48
CA GLU A 209 14.16 0.95 14.68
C GLU A 209 14.65 0.00 15.76
N SER A 210 13.95 -0.07 16.89
CA SER A 210 14.28 -1.00 17.98
C SER A 210 14.20 -2.46 17.54
N MET A 211 13.10 -2.89 16.90
CA MET A 211 12.95 -4.28 16.42
C MET A 211 14.03 -4.67 15.40
N LEU A 212 14.42 -3.75 14.54
CA LEU A 212 15.38 -4.02 13.47
C LEU A 212 16.85 -3.81 13.88
N GLY A 213 17.10 -3.29 15.09
CA GLY A 213 18.45 -2.96 15.57
C GLY A 213 19.07 -1.75 14.85
N LEU A 214 18.24 -0.80 14.44
CA LEU A 214 18.67 0.41 13.75
C LEU A 214 19.04 1.52 14.75
N ALA A 215 19.90 2.43 14.31
CA ALA A 215 20.21 3.64 15.06
C ALA A 215 18.93 4.47 15.30
N PRO A 216 18.67 4.93 16.54
CA PRO A 216 17.50 5.75 16.84
C PRO A 216 17.41 7.00 15.96
N GLY A 217 16.22 7.26 15.42
CA GLY A 217 15.91 8.40 14.56
C GLY A 217 16.28 8.23 13.08
N LEU A 218 16.88 7.11 12.67
CA LEU A 218 17.26 6.85 11.28
C LEU A 218 16.07 6.99 10.32
N LEU A 219 14.94 6.32 10.59
CA LEU A 219 13.75 6.35 9.74
C LEU A 219 13.17 7.76 9.62
N GLY A 220 13.32 8.56 10.68
CA GLY A 220 12.94 9.98 10.71
C GLY A 220 13.75 10.87 9.76
N THR A 221 14.93 10.43 9.31
CA THR A 221 15.78 11.19 8.37
C THR A 221 15.29 11.10 6.92
N ALA A 222 14.42 10.13 6.61
CA ALA A 222 13.88 9.99 5.28
C ALA A 222 13.17 11.29 4.86
N ARG A 223 13.54 11.82 3.69
CA ARG A 223 12.81 12.93 3.07
C ARG A 223 11.49 12.41 2.53
N LEU A 224 10.56 12.15 3.43
CA LEU A 224 9.16 11.96 3.11
C LEU A 224 8.70 13.25 2.44
N ASP A 225 7.96 13.16 1.35
CA ASP A 225 7.40 14.33 0.70
C ASP A 225 6.37 14.98 1.64
N GLY A 226 6.84 15.81 2.58
CA GLY A 226 6.04 16.57 3.56
C GLY A 226 5.05 17.56 2.96
N LYS A 227 4.76 17.44 1.66
CA LYS A 227 3.78 18.19 0.87
C LYS A 227 2.60 17.34 0.40
N ALA A 228 2.55 16.04 0.72
CA ALA A 228 1.29 15.32 0.68
C ALA A 228 0.49 15.70 1.92
N SER A 229 -0.40 16.69 1.81
CA SER A 229 -1.38 16.95 2.85
C SER A 229 -2.15 15.66 3.09
N ASN A 230 -1.83 14.93 4.16
CA ASN A 230 -2.60 13.77 4.65
C ASN A 230 -3.91 14.23 5.29
N ARG A 231 -4.49 15.33 4.77
CA ARG A 231 -5.80 15.80 5.20
C ARG A 231 -6.87 14.80 4.77
N GLY A 232 -7.89 14.67 5.60
CA GLY A 232 -9.14 14.06 5.17
C GLY A 232 -9.81 14.93 4.09
N MET A 233 -10.71 14.30 3.36
CA MET A 233 -11.72 14.96 2.55
C MET A 233 -12.74 15.64 3.49
N SER A 234 -13.31 16.74 3.02
CA SER A 234 -14.59 17.21 3.54
C SER A 234 -15.72 16.26 3.15
N VAL A 235 -16.92 16.43 3.72
CA VAL A 235 -18.11 15.66 3.33
C VAL A 235 -18.41 15.86 1.84
N GLU A 236 -18.30 17.11 1.36
CA GLU A 236 -18.56 17.48 -0.03
C GLU A 236 -17.55 16.85 -0.99
N GLU A 237 -16.25 16.87 -0.63
CA GLU A 237 -15.22 16.23 -1.42
C GLU A 237 -15.40 14.71 -1.45
N ALA A 238 -15.74 14.09 -0.33
CA ALA A 238 -15.96 12.64 -0.28
C ALA A 238 -17.18 12.22 -1.10
N GLU A 239 -18.25 12.99 -1.05
CA GLU A 239 -19.46 12.71 -1.83
C GLU A 239 -19.28 12.98 -3.32
N PHE A 240 -18.50 14.00 -3.68
CA PHE A 240 -18.03 14.20 -5.05
C PHE A 240 -17.29 12.97 -5.60
N HIS A 241 -16.41 12.35 -4.80
CA HIS A 241 -15.75 11.12 -5.22
C HIS A 241 -16.73 9.96 -5.38
N ARG A 242 -17.65 9.77 -4.41
CA ARG A 242 -18.62 8.68 -4.44
C ARG A 242 -19.54 8.78 -5.66
N VAL A 243 -20.04 9.97 -5.96
CA VAL A 243 -20.88 10.22 -7.15
C VAL A 243 -20.11 9.93 -8.44
N LEU A 244 -18.85 10.34 -8.54
CA LEU A 244 -18.02 9.99 -9.70
C LEU A 244 -17.78 8.47 -9.80
N ASN A 245 -17.56 7.78 -8.68
CA ASN A 245 -17.37 6.33 -8.70
C ASN A 245 -18.59 5.58 -9.26
N LEU A 246 -19.82 6.04 -8.97
CA LEU A 246 -21.05 5.44 -9.52
C LEU A 246 -21.04 5.41 -11.05
N THR A 247 -20.46 6.42 -11.70
CA THR A 247 -20.36 6.50 -13.16
C THR A 247 -19.09 5.86 -13.69
N LEU A 248 -17.93 6.17 -13.09
CA LEU A 248 -16.62 5.76 -13.61
C LEU A 248 -16.35 4.27 -13.48
N ARG A 249 -16.94 3.59 -12.48
CA ARG A 249 -16.70 2.15 -12.24
C ARG A 249 -17.20 1.27 -13.39
N GLU A 250 -18.25 1.70 -14.08
CA GLU A 250 -18.81 0.99 -15.25
C GLU A 250 -18.10 1.37 -16.55
N GLN A 251 -17.44 2.53 -16.60
CA GLN A 251 -16.85 3.08 -17.82
C GLN A 251 -15.34 2.84 -17.94
N LEU A 252 -14.65 2.70 -16.81
CA LEU A 252 -13.19 2.63 -16.77
C LEU A 252 -12.71 1.30 -16.20
N THR A 253 -11.65 0.77 -16.79
CA THR A 253 -10.83 -0.24 -16.13
C THR A 253 -10.21 0.34 -14.86
N TRP A 254 -9.83 -0.52 -13.91
CA TRP A 254 -9.14 -0.09 -12.70
C TRP A 254 -7.90 0.77 -12.99
N LEU A 255 -7.10 0.41 -14.01
CA LEU A 255 -5.89 1.16 -14.35
C LEU A 255 -6.21 2.56 -14.91
N GLU A 256 -7.27 2.68 -15.70
CA GLU A 256 -7.75 3.98 -16.19
C GLU A 256 -8.31 4.84 -15.07
N TYR A 257 -9.09 4.26 -14.16
CA TYR A 257 -9.56 4.96 -12.96
C TYR A 257 -8.40 5.46 -12.09
N CYS A 258 -7.40 4.60 -11.87
CA CYS A 258 -6.19 4.99 -11.14
C CYS A 258 -5.51 6.18 -11.82
N LYS A 259 -5.28 6.07 -13.13
CA LYS A 259 -4.60 7.08 -13.93
C LYS A 259 -5.35 8.42 -13.95
N TRP A 260 -6.64 8.42 -14.22
CA TRP A 260 -7.41 9.63 -14.50
C TRP A 260 -8.09 10.24 -13.28
N PHE A 261 -8.41 9.44 -12.27
CA PHE A 261 -9.11 9.93 -11.10
C PHE A 261 -8.27 9.84 -9.83
N ARG A 262 -7.90 8.64 -9.38
CA ARG A 262 -7.22 8.46 -8.08
C ARG A 262 -5.86 9.17 -8.00
N ASP A 263 -4.98 8.90 -8.95
CA ASP A 263 -3.57 9.34 -8.89
C ASP A 263 -3.39 10.76 -9.45
N THR A 264 -4.43 11.35 -10.03
CA THR A 264 -4.36 12.67 -10.68
C THR A 264 -5.42 13.63 -10.16
N ALA A 265 -6.70 13.44 -10.45
CA ALA A 265 -7.77 14.34 -9.99
C ALA A 265 -7.84 14.42 -8.45
N SER A 266 -7.98 13.27 -7.78
CA SER A 266 -8.06 13.17 -6.31
C SER A 266 -6.77 13.64 -5.64
N THR A 267 -5.62 13.20 -6.15
CA THR A 267 -4.30 13.63 -5.64
C THR A 267 -4.09 15.14 -5.80
N SER A 268 -4.48 15.72 -6.93
CA SER A 268 -4.42 17.16 -7.20
C SER A 268 -5.26 17.93 -6.20
N LEU A 269 -6.54 17.57 -6.08
CA LEU A 269 -7.49 18.16 -5.15
C LEU A 269 -6.95 18.16 -3.71
N LEU A 270 -6.51 17.00 -3.22
CA LEU A 270 -6.06 16.87 -1.82
C LEU A 270 -4.74 17.58 -1.54
N ARG A 271 -3.83 17.65 -2.51
CA ARG A 271 -2.51 18.29 -2.32
C ARG A 271 -2.52 19.79 -2.54
N ARG A 272 -3.43 20.33 -3.35
CA ARG A 272 -3.38 21.72 -3.82
C ARG A 272 -4.51 22.59 -3.28
N ARG A 273 -5.64 22.00 -2.88
CA ARG A 273 -6.74 22.71 -2.25
C ARG A 273 -6.65 22.64 -0.73
N ALA A 274 -6.81 23.79 -0.09
CA ALA A 274 -7.07 23.90 1.34
C ALA A 274 -8.58 24.03 1.56
N PRO A 275 -9.21 23.19 2.39
CA PRO A 275 -10.61 23.37 2.79
C PRO A 275 -10.83 24.74 3.44
N GLY A 276 -11.93 25.40 3.08
CA GLY A 276 -12.38 26.66 3.62
C GLY A 276 -13.46 26.52 4.70
N PRO A 277 -14.05 27.64 5.17
CA PRO A 277 -15.06 27.64 6.23
C PRO A 277 -16.37 26.89 5.90
N HIS A 278 -16.64 26.67 4.62
CA HIS A 278 -17.85 25.99 4.13
C HIS A 278 -17.62 24.50 3.85
N ASP A 279 -16.39 24.00 4.03
CA ASP A 279 -16.10 22.58 3.90
C ASP A 279 -16.45 21.86 5.20
N THR A 280 -17.40 20.94 5.11
CA THR A 280 -17.88 20.23 6.29
C THR A 280 -16.88 19.14 6.69
N ARG A 281 -16.44 19.17 7.94
CA ARG A 281 -15.59 18.10 8.47
C ARG A 281 -16.43 16.83 8.68
N LEU A 282 -15.89 15.69 8.24
CA LEU A 282 -16.48 14.39 8.55
C LEU A 282 -16.37 14.09 10.05
N VAL A 283 -17.51 13.93 10.72
CA VAL A 283 -17.65 13.60 12.15
C VAL A 283 -18.52 12.35 12.27
N LEU A 284 -18.26 11.50 13.27
CA LEU A 284 -19.09 10.32 13.51
C LEU A 284 -20.41 10.70 14.17
N PRO A 285 -21.53 10.05 13.79
CA PRO A 285 -22.75 10.15 14.58
C PRO A 285 -22.55 9.51 15.96
N THR A 286 -23.22 10.01 17.01
CA THR A 286 -23.03 9.57 18.40
C THR A 286 -23.20 8.05 18.55
N TRP A 287 -24.23 7.46 17.94
CA TRP A 287 -24.47 6.01 17.97
C TRP A 287 -23.27 5.21 17.43
N ALA A 288 -22.60 5.70 16.38
CA ALA A 288 -21.48 5.02 15.76
C ALA A 288 -20.21 5.15 16.62
N ALA A 289 -20.01 6.33 17.23
CA ALA A 289 -18.90 6.55 18.14
C ALA A 289 -19.01 5.68 19.41
N GLU A 290 -20.22 5.52 19.96
CA GLU A 290 -20.50 4.63 21.09
C GLU A 290 -20.27 3.17 20.73
N ARG A 291 -20.83 2.70 19.62
CA ARG A 291 -20.66 1.32 19.17
C ARG A 291 -19.20 0.99 18.82
N ALA A 292 -18.47 1.93 18.22
CA ALA A 292 -17.04 1.77 17.97
C ALA A 292 -16.24 1.70 19.28
N HIS A 293 -16.62 2.47 20.30
CA HIS A 293 -16.00 2.40 21.61
C HIS A 293 -16.26 1.03 22.27
N GLU A 294 -17.50 0.54 22.26
CA GLU A 294 -17.84 -0.80 22.78
C GLU A 294 -17.02 -1.91 22.11
N ARG A 295 -16.93 -1.91 20.78
CA ARG A 295 -16.10 -2.88 20.05
C ARG A 295 -14.62 -2.79 20.41
N SER A 296 -14.10 -1.57 20.57
CA SER A 296 -12.70 -1.36 20.91
C SER A 296 -12.33 -1.94 22.27
N LEU A 297 -13.27 -2.00 23.23
CA LEU A 297 -13.06 -2.65 24.52
C LEU A 297 -12.81 -4.16 24.32
N GLY A 298 -13.63 -4.81 23.50
CA GLY A 298 -13.47 -6.22 23.13
C GLY A 298 -12.15 -6.48 22.39
N HIS A 299 -11.76 -5.61 21.44
CA HIS A 299 -10.46 -5.74 20.77
C HIS A 299 -9.30 -5.70 21.78
N VAL A 300 -9.31 -4.75 22.73
CA VAL A 300 -8.26 -4.63 23.75
C VAL A 300 -8.20 -5.86 24.65
N GLU A 301 -9.35 -6.42 25.04
CA GLU A 301 -9.41 -7.65 25.83
C GLU A 301 -8.79 -8.83 25.07
N GLN A 302 -9.17 -9.02 23.80
CA GLN A 302 -8.62 -10.08 22.95
C GLN A 302 -7.10 -9.92 22.74
N ILE A 303 -6.61 -8.70 22.51
CA ILE A 303 -5.18 -8.43 22.36
C ILE A 303 -4.44 -8.78 23.66
N ARG A 304 -4.96 -8.39 24.83
CA ARG A 304 -4.34 -8.75 26.11
C ARG A 304 -4.33 -10.27 26.34
N ALA A 305 -5.44 -10.94 26.03
CA ALA A 305 -5.57 -12.38 26.18
C ALA A 305 -4.64 -13.17 25.23
N SER A 306 -4.29 -12.60 24.08
CA SER A 306 -3.40 -13.23 23.10
C SER A 306 -1.96 -13.39 23.60
N GLY A 307 -1.53 -12.63 24.61
CA GLY A 307 -0.17 -12.71 25.17
C GLY A 307 0.93 -12.12 24.31
N VAL A 308 0.59 -11.45 23.20
CA VAL A 308 1.55 -10.80 22.30
C VAL A 308 2.31 -9.67 22.98
N ARG A 309 3.49 -9.33 22.45
CA ARG A 309 4.23 -8.14 22.89
C ARG A 309 3.48 -6.88 22.48
N VAL A 310 3.40 -5.89 23.37
CA VAL A 310 2.74 -4.61 23.09
C VAL A 310 3.71 -3.45 23.30
N VAL A 311 3.82 -2.59 22.30
CA VAL A 311 4.56 -1.32 22.32
C VAL A 311 3.54 -0.17 22.26
N GLY A 312 3.58 0.71 23.26
CA GLY A 312 2.60 1.78 23.43
C GLY A 312 1.47 1.41 24.39
N ASP A 313 0.39 2.20 24.40
CA ASP A 313 -0.72 2.04 25.34
C ASP A 313 -1.99 1.54 24.64
N LEU A 314 -2.45 0.33 24.98
CA LEU A 314 -3.71 -0.22 24.49
C LEU A 314 -4.93 0.63 24.85
N GLY A 315 -4.87 1.42 25.92
CA GLY A 315 -5.93 2.36 26.29
C GLY A 315 -6.22 3.40 25.19
N LEU A 316 -5.25 3.68 24.32
CA LEU A 316 -5.45 4.59 23.18
C LEU A 316 -6.37 3.98 22.11
N LEU A 317 -6.51 2.65 22.05
CA LEU A 317 -7.42 2.00 21.11
C LEU A 317 -8.90 2.29 21.44
N THR A 318 -9.19 2.55 22.72
CA THR A 318 -10.54 2.82 23.24
C THR A 318 -10.84 4.30 23.44
N ALA A 319 -9.92 5.18 23.04
CA ALA A 319 -10.08 6.62 23.18
C ALA A 319 -11.39 7.10 22.54
N ARG A 320 -12.17 7.88 23.31
CA ARG A 320 -13.40 8.51 22.83
C ARG A 320 -13.07 9.48 21.71
N VAL A 321 -13.91 9.47 20.68
CA VAL A 321 -13.77 10.33 19.51
C VAL A 321 -14.86 11.39 19.50
N PRO A 322 -14.59 12.58 18.92
CA PRO A 322 -15.63 13.59 18.73
C PRO A 322 -16.80 13.02 17.91
N SER A 323 -18.02 13.23 18.41
CA SER A 323 -19.26 12.84 17.77
C SER A 323 -20.32 13.94 17.86
N GLN A 324 -21.36 13.80 17.04
CA GLN A 324 -22.55 14.65 17.03
C GLN A 324 -23.78 13.76 16.82
N ASP A 325 -24.96 14.15 17.26
CA ASP A 325 -26.15 13.28 17.14
C ASP A 325 -26.62 13.15 15.69
N ASP A 326 -26.60 14.25 14.93
CA ASP A 326 -27.00 14.31 13.52
C ASP A 326 -25.97 15.10 12.68
N PRO A 327 -24.77 14.56 12.45
CA PRO A 327 -23.76 15.23 11.63
C PRO A 327 -24.14 15.14 10.15
N ALA A 328 -23.77 16.16 9.37
CA ALA A 328 -23.84 16.04 7.92
C ALA A 328 -22.87 14.96 7.43
N MET A 329 -23.42 13.93 6.78
CA MET A 329 -22.68 12.78 6.23
C MET A 329 -22.80 12.65 4.72
N THR A 330 -23.60 13.51 4.09
CA THR A 330 -23.78 13.59 2.63
C THR A 330 -23.77 15.05 2.20
N ALA A 331 -23.56 15.29 0.90
CA ALA A 331 -23.59 16.62 0.32
C ALA A 331 -24.25 16.58 -1.07
N ALA A 332 -25.13 17.54 -1.34
CA ALA A 332 -25.75 17.72 -2.66
C ALA A 332 -24.97 18.67 -3.57
N VAL A 333 -23.97 19.37 -3.02
CA VAL A 333 -23.16 20.37 -3.72
C VAL A 333 -21.68 20.08 -3.53
N VAL A 334 -20.88 20.39 -4.55
CA VAL A 334 -19.43 20.36 -4.49
C VAL A 334 -18.90 21.80 -4.54
N PRO A 335 -17.93 22.18 -3.69
CA PRO A 335 -17.25 23.46 -3.81
C PRO A 335 -16.64 23.63 -5.21
N ILE A 336 -16.87 24.78 -5.84
CA ILE A 336 -16.41 25.04 -7.22
C ILE A 336 -14.89 24.88 -7.33
N ASP A 337 -14.16 25.35 -6.32
CA ASP A 337 -12.69 25.24 -6.26
C ASP A 337 -12.23 23.78 -6.11
N ALA A 338 -12.99 22.92 -5.43
CA ALA A 338 -12.73 21.48 -5.38
C ALA A 338 -12.90 20.82 -6.76
N ALA A 339 -14.03 21.09 -7.43
CA ALA A 339 -14.28 20.59 -8.78
C ALA A 339 -13.22 21.10 -9.78
N ALA A 340 -12.85 22.39 -9.69
CA ALA A 340 -11.84 23.00 -10.53
C ALA A 340 -10.45 22.36 -10.33
N GLU A 341 -9.98 22.18 -9.09
CA GLU A 341 -8.67 21.56 -8.85
C GLU A 341 -8.59 20.08 -9.24
N ALA A 342 -9.70 19.35 -9.13
CA ALA A 342 -9.81 17.99 -9.65
C ALA A 342 -9.65 17.98 -11.19
N LEU A 343 -10.39 18.84 -11.89
CA LEU A 343 -10.31 18.97 -13.35
C LEU A 343 -8.93 19.43 -13.82
N LEU A 344 -8.33 20.42 -13.14
CA LEU A 344 -6.95 20.87 -13.41
C LEU A 344 -5.94 19.74 -13.19
N GLY A 345 -6.19 18.84 -12.25
CA GLY A 345 -5.41 17.60 -12.08
C GLY A 345 -5.40 16.74 -13.33
N VAL A 346 -6.60 16.47 -13.88
CA VAL A 346 -6.78 15.69 -15.13
C VAL A 346 -6.13 16.39 -16.31
N MET A 347 -6.37 17.69 -16.50
CA MET A 347 -5.79 18.47 -17.62
C MET A 347 -4.26 18.47 -17.57
N ARG A 348 -3.67 18.60 -16.37
CA ARG A 348 -2.22 18.49 -16.18
C ARG A 348 -1.69 17.12 -16.57
N GLN A 349 -2.40 16.05 -16.25
CA GLN A 349 -2.02 14.70 -16.68
C GLN A 349 -2.15 14.55 -18.20
N GLY A 350 -3.25 15.03 -18.80
CA GLY A 350 -3.46 14.99 -20.24
C GLY A 350 -2.33 15.67 -21.01
N ARG A 351 -1.92 16.88 -20.61
CA ARG A 351 -0.77 17.57 -21.22
C ARG A 351 0.55 16.81 -21.09
N ARG A 352 0.77 16.12 -19.96
CA ARG A 352 1.97 15.29 -19.76
C ARG A 352 1.96 14.06 -20.66
N ASP A 353 0.80 13.43 -20.82
CA ASP A 353 0.65 12.27 -21.69
C ASP A 353 0.80 12.64 -23.16
N GLU A 354 0.25 13.79 -23.58
CA GLU A 354 0.44 14.33 -24.93
C GLU A 354 1.92 14.60 -25.21
N ALA A 355 2.63 15.28 -24.30
CA ALA A 355 4.07 15.51 -24.44
C ALA A 355 4.89 14.20 -24.51
N ARG A 356 4.52 13.18 -23.73
CA ARG A 356 5.15 11.86 -23.78
C ARG A 356 4.88 11.15 -25.11
N LEU A 357 3.67 11.25 -25.63
CA LEU A 357 3.29 10.66 -26.90
C LEU A 357 4.06 11.29 -28.06
N GLU A 358 4.17 12.62 -28.08
CA GLU A 358 4.95 13.33 -29.09
C GLU A 358 6.44 12.97 -29.01
N ALA A 359 7.03 12.89 -27.81
CA ALA A 359 8.40 12.44 -27.64
C ALA A 359 8.62 10.99 -28.14
N ALA A 360 7.71 10.07 -27.81
CA ALA A 360 7.78 8.69 -28.26
C ALA A 360 7.62 8.55 -29.79
N ARG A 361 6.78 9.39 -30.42
CA ARG A 361 6.64 9.45 -31.87
C ARG A 361 7.94 9.90 -32.54
N ALA A 362 8.56 10.96 -32.03
CA ALA A 362 9.84 11.45 -32.54
C ALA A 362 10.96 10.39 -32.40
N GLU A 363 11.03 9.70 -31.26
CA GLU A 363 11.99 8.61 -31.05
C GLU A 363 11.76 7.45 -32.04
N LEU A 364 10.50 7.07 -32.25
CA LEU A 364 10.14 6.03 -33.21
C LEU A 364 10.51 6.41 -34.65
N GLU A 365 10.30 7.67 -35.04
CA GLU A 365 10.72 8.19 -36.34
C GLU A 365 12.24 8.13 -36.51
N GLN A 366 12.99 8.51 -35.48
CA GLN A 366 14.45 8.40 -35.49
C GLN A 366 14.92 6.95 -35.64
N VAL A 367 14.38 6.03 -34.84
CA VAL A 367 14.72 4.60 -34.91
C VAL A 367 14.39 4.01 -36.29
N ARG A 368 13.27 4.41 -36.89
CA ARG A 368 12.90 4.01 -38.26
C ARG A 368 13.88 4.55 -39.30
N ALA A 369 14.26 5.82 -39.20
CA ALA A 369 15.25 6.43 -40.10
C ALA A 369 16.61 5.75 -39.99
N GLU A 370 17.07 5.43 -38.78
CA GLU A 370 18.31 4.68 -38.54
C GLU A 370 18.25 3.27 -39.12
N LEU A 371 17.13 2.56 -38.92
CA LEU A 371 16.92 1.23 -39.49
C LEU A 371 16.95 1.25 -41.02
N ASP A 372 16.32 2.24 -41.65
CA ASP A 372 16.30 2.37 -43.11
C ASP A 372 17.68 2.77 -43.67
N ALA A 373 18.43 3.62 -42.97
CA ALA A 373 19.81 3.92 -43.29
C ALA A 373 20.71 2.67 -43.21
N LEU A 374 20.53 1.84 -42.18
CA LEU A 374 21.24 0.56 -42.04
C LEU A 374 20.89 -0.42 -43.16
N LYS A 375 19.60 -0.53 -43.52
CA LYS A 375 19.15 -1.37 -44.65
C LYS A 375 19.77 -0.89 -45.97
N LYS A 376 19.74 0.42 -46.26
CA LYS A 376 20.35 1.01 -47.47
C LYS A 376 21.86 0.78 -47.50
N LYS A 377 22.56 0.97 -46.36
CA LYS A 377 24.00 0.69 -46.25
C LYS A 377 24.29 -0.78 -46.55
N LYS A 378 23.51 -1.71 -45.99
CA LYS A 378 23.65 -3.15 -46.24
C LYS A 378 23.40 -3.52 -47.71
N ALA A 379 22.35 -2.98 -48.33
CA ALA A 379 22.07 -3.19 -49.75
C ALA A 379 23.22 -2.70 -50.64
N ARG A 380 23.73 -1.50 -50.37
CA ARG A 380 24.88 -0.94 -51.10
C ARG A 380 26.18 -1.74 -50.91
N THR A 381 26.35 -2.38 -49.75
CA THR A 381 27.48 -3.31 -49.53
C THR A 381 27.33 -4.56 -50.39
N VAL A 382 26.12 -5.09 -50.56
CA VAL A 382 25.85 -6.26 -51.43
C VAL A 382 26.07 -5.91 -52.90
N GLU A 383 25.61 -4.74 -53.36
CA GLU A 383 25.81 -4.28 -54.74
C GLU A 383 27.29 -4.05 -55.10
N LYS A 384 28.13 -3.73 -54.12
CA LYS A 384 29.58 -3.53 -54.31
C LYS A 384 30.40 -4.81 -54.18
N ALA A 385 29.80 -5.92 -53.75
CA ALA A 385 30.49 -7.20 -53.67
C ALA A 385 30.70 -7.77 -55.07
N SER A 386 31.91 -8.26 -55.35
CA SER A 386 32.19 -8.91 -56.63
C SER A 386 31.40 -10.22 -56.76
N GLY A 387 31.09 -10.64 -57.99
CA GLY A 387 30.34 -11.89 -58.24
C GLY A 387 31.00 -13.13 -57.60
N ARG A 388 32.33 -13.11 -57.45
CA ARG A 388 33.09 -14.18 -56.80
C ARG A 388 32.89 -14.22 -55.28
N GLU A 389 32.79 -13.07 -54.62
CA GLU A 389 32.52 -12.96 -53.18
C GLU A 389 31.06 -13.37 -52.85
N LEU A 390 30.10 -12.97 -53.69
CA LEU A 390 28.70 -13.37 -53.54
C LEU A 390 28.52 -14.89 -53.71
N ALA A 391 29.17 -15.48 -54.71
CA ALA A 391 29.14 -16.92 -54.94
C ALA A 391 29.77 -17.71 -53.79
N HIS A 392 30.88 -17.22 -53.22
CA HIS A 392 31.53 -17.84 -52.06
C HIS A 392 30.63 -17.81 -50.82
N GLU A 393 29.99 -16.68 -50.51
CA GLU A 393 29.09 -16.58 -49.35
C GLU A 393 27.80 -17.40 -49.51
N LEU A 394 27.23 -17.46 -50.72
CA LEU A 394 26.10 -18.33 -51.04
C LEU A 394 26.48 -19.82 -50.88
N GLY A 395 27.64 -20.23 -51.40
CA GLY A 395 28.18 -21.57 -51.21
C GLY A 395 28.37 -21.94 -49.74
N ALA A 396 28.95 -21.02 -48.95
CA ALA A 396 29.14 -21.21 -47.51
C ALA A 396 27.81 -21.32 -46.74
N ARG A 397 26.75 -20.63 -47.17
CA ARG A 397 25.42 -20.75 -46.56
C ARG A 397 24.70 -22.04 -46.93
N VAL A 398 24.80 -22.47 -48.19
CA VAL A 398 24.23 -23.74 -48.64
C VAL A 398 24.92 -24.91 -47.94
N SER A 399 26.25 -24.89 -47.83
CA SER A 399 26.99 -25.89 -47.07
C SER A 399 26.56 -25.93 -45.59
N ARG A 400 26.41 -24.76 -44.94
CA ARG A 400 25.93 -24.69 -43.55
C ARG A 400 24.50 -25.18 -43.36
N ARG A 401 23.63 -25.08 -44.37
CA ARG A 401 22.26 -25.60 -44.32
C ARG A 401 22.21 -27.11 -44.56
N LEU A 402 23.02 -27.62 -45.49
CA LEU A 402 23.12 -29.06 -45.79
C LEU A 402 23.81 -29.86 -44.69
N HIS A 403 24.56 -29.21 -43.79
CA HIS A 403 25.16 -29.85 -42.60
C HIS A 403 24.30 -29.70 -41.34
N ARG A 404 23.04 -29.25 -41.47
CA ARG A 404 22.14 -29.01 -40.34
C ARG A 404 20.84 -29.82 -40.41
N ASP A 405 20.71 -30.68 -41.41
CA ASP A 405 19.87 -31.89 -41.40
C ASP A 405 20.79 -33.08 -41.10
#